data_AF-A0A502F2L2-F1
#
_entry.id   AF-A0A502F2L2-F1
#
_cell.length_a   1.000
_cell.length_b   1.000
_cell.length_c   1.000
_cell.angle_alpha   90.00
_cell.angle_beta   90.00
_cell.angle_gamma   90.00
#
_symmetry.space_group_name_H-M   'P 1'
#
loop_
_entity.id
_entity.type
_entity.pdbx_description
1 polymer ?
#
loop_
_entity_poly.entity_id
_entity_poly.type
_entity_poly.pdbx_seq_one_letter_code
_entity_poly.pdbx_strand_id
1 'polypeptide(L)'
;MKKILILFFAILSITGYSQELRKPAEGKSIVYFVRSSGAGALINFKYFDGEKYLGKFNYGKYLVYECEPGKHIFWSRSENTDFINAELDPGKIYIIDSEGQMGFIKAGVVLVPFSPHPGSYKTPKKFEKKKAAILKSISENKEYIATDVDLKEGAQEYESIIKNSIEKYNKLTAKGEVFLKLLPYMSYTN
;
A
#
# COMPACT_ATOMS: atom_id res chain seq x y z
N MET A 1 40.67 -46.85 15.29
CA MET A 1 40.38 -45.39 15.35
C MET A 1 39.13 -45.12 14.55
N LYS A 2 37.96 -45.02 15.20
CA LYS A 2 36.66 -44.83 14.53
C LYS A 2 36.49 -43.34 14.16
N LYS A 3 36.33 -43.06 12.87
CA LYS A 3 36.02 -41.71 12.35
C LYS A 3 34.57 -41.37 12.73
N ILE A 4 34.38 -40.35 13.55
CA ILE A 4 33.05 -39.79 13.84
C ILE A 4 32.69 -38.86 12.69
N LEU A 5 31.66 -39.23 11.94
CA LEU A 5 31.07 -38.40 10.88
C LEU A 5 30.07 -37.44 11.55
N ILE A 6 30.43 -36.17 11.68
CA ILE A 6 29.52 -35.14 12.19
C ILE A 6 28.61 -34.70 11.04
N LEU A 7 27.34 -35.09 11.15
CA LEU A 7 26.27 -34.70 10.23
C LEU A 7 25.86 -33.25 10.54
N PHE A 8 26.21 -32.31 9.66
CA PHE A 8 25.75 -30.92 9.73
C PHE A 8 24.25 -30.87 9.39
N PHE A 9 23.40 -30.78 10.40
CA PHE A 9 21.99 -30.46 10.21
C PHE A 9 21.87 -28.95 9.93
N ALA A 10 21.73 -28.58 8.67
CA ALA A 10 21.40 -27.22 8.29
C ALA A 10 19.95 -26.92 8.74
N ILE A 11 19.80 -26.21 9.85
CA ILE A 11 18.52 -25.64 10.26
C ILE A 11 18.17 -24.58 9.22
N LEU A 12 17.27 -24.90 8.29
CA LEU A 12 16.59 -23.88 7.50
C LEU A 12 15.73 -23.07 8.48
N SER A 13 16.25 -21.94 8.93
CA SER A 13 15.47 -20.94 9.64
C SER A 13 14.37 -20.43 8.70
N ILE A 14 13.16 -20.96 8.87
CA ILE A 14 11.96 -20.33 8.32
C ILE A 14 11.84 -19.03 9.11
N THR A 15 12.32 -17.92 8.55
CA THR A 15 12.07 -16.59 9.12
C THR A 15 10.60 -16.28 8.91
N GLY A 16 9.78 -16.72 9.87
CA GLY A 16 8.43 -16.20 10.03
C GLY A 16 8.55 -14.72 10.41
N TYR A 17 8.17 -13.84 9.49
CA TYR A 17 8.02 -12.42 9.80
C TYR A 17 6.81 -12.27 10.75
N SER A 18 7.05 -12.38 12.06
CA SER A 18 6.07 -12.07 13.10
C SER A 18 6.09 -10.58 13.39
N GLN A 19 5.90 -9.75 12.36
CA GLN A 19 5.79 -8.30 12.56
C GLN A 19 4.33 -7.96 12.85
N GLU A 20 4.06 -7.51 14.07
CA GLU A 20 2.80 -6.87 14.39
C GLU A 20 2.75 -5.47 13.75
N LEU A 21 1.69 -5.19 13.00
CA LEU A 21 1.40 -3.86 12.47
C LEU A 21 0.76 -2.97 13.55
N ARG A 22 0.94 -1.65 13.41
CA ARG A 22 0.40 -0.62 14.31
C ARG A 22 -1.11 -0.75 14.35
N LYS A 23 -1.66 -0.87 15.56
CA LYS A 23 -3.11 -0.84 15.79
C LYS A 23 -3.61 0.60 15.69
N PRO A 24 -4.80 0.82 15.11
CA PRO A 24 -5.40 2.15 15.09
C PRO A 24 -5.78 2.60 16.50
N ALA A 25 -5.84 3.91 16.70
CA ALA A 25 -6.50 4.51 17.85
C ALA A 25 -7.98 4.08 17.92
N GLU A 26 -8.58 4.20 19.11
CA GLU A 26 -9.98 3.82 19.31
C GLU A 26 -10.91 4.55 18.32
N GLY A 27 -11.77 3.79 17.64
CA GLY A 27 -12.69 4.32 16.64
C GLY A 27 -12.06 4.70 15.29
N LYS A 28 -10.74 4.54 15.10
CA LYS A 28 -10.04 4.84 13.84
C LYS A 28 -9.76 3.59 13.01
N SER A 29 -9.33 3.82 11.77
CA SER A 29 -8.80 2.79 10.87
C SER A 29 -7.38 3.19 10.43
N ILE A 30 -6.53 2.22 10.14
CA ILE A 30 -5.22 2.46 9.54
C ILE A 30 -5.15 1.84 8.14
N VAL A 31 -4.61 2.59 7.19
CA VAL A 31 -4.25 2.12 5.85
C VAL A 31 -2.75 2.26 5.64
N TYR A 32 -2.08 1.15 5.37
CA TYR A 32 -0.68 1.11 4.96
C TYR A 32 -0.56 1.26 3.44
N PHE A 33 0.12 2.30 2.97
CA PHE A 33 0.59 2.39 1.59
C PHE A 33 2.02 1.88 1.52
N VAL A 34 2.22 0.73 0.90
CA VAL A 34 3.50 0.02 0.84
C VAL A 34 4.02 0.07 -0.60
N ARG A 35 5.34 -0.05 -0.78
CA ARG A 35 5.97 -0.31 -2.08
C ARG A 35 6.81 -1.57 -1.98
N SER A 36 6.18 -2.73 -2.09
CA SER A 36 6.89 -4.01 -1.94
C SER A 36 7.77 -4.36 -3.15
N SER A 37 7.48 -3.75 -4.31
CA SER A 37 8.23 -3.93 -5.56
C SER A 37 9.15 -2.74 -5.83
N GLY A 38 10.39 -3.03 -6.24
CA GLY A 38 11.37 -2.03 -6.68
C GLY A 38 11.10 -1.45 -8.08
N ALA A 39 10.03 -1.85 -8.76
CA ALA A 39 9.67 -1.27 -10.05
C ALA A 39 9.44 0.25 -9.92
N GLY A 40 10.12 1.03 -10.77
CA GLY A 40 10.09 2.49 -10.68
C GLY A 40 10.69 3.04 -9.38
N ALA A 41 11.74 2.40 -8.85
CA ALA A 41 12.29 2.69 -7.51
C ALA A 41 12.60 4.17 -7.25
N LEU A 42 13.10 4.90 -8.25
CA LEU A 42 13.47 6.32 -8.13
C LEU A 42 12.28 7.28 -8.31
N ILE A 43 11.13 6.79 -8.76
CA ILE A 43 9.98 7.63 -9.07
C ILE A 43 9.16 7.86 -7.80
N ASN A 44 8.89 9.13 -7.49
CA ASN A 44 7.98 9.49 -6.42
C ASN A 44 6.53 9.27 -6.85
N PHE A 45 5.82 8.45 -6.07
CA PHE A 45 4.36 8.37 -6.13
C PHE A 45 3.79 9.35 -5.12
N LYS A 46 2.71 10.03 -5.51
CA LYS A 46 1.94 10.94 -4.65
C LYS A 46 0.68 10.23 -4.19
N TYR A 47 0.29 10.38 -2.94
CA TYR A 47 -0.82 9.66 -2.35
C TYR A 47 -1.89 10.62 -1.83
N PHE A 48 -3.15 10.22 -1.98
CA PHE A 48 -4.29 11.06 -1.69
C PHE A 48 -5.46 10.25 -1.14
N ASP A 49 -6.30 10.91 -0.35
CA ASP A 49 -7.60 10.44 0.14
C ASP A 49 -8.66 11.51 -0.16
N GLY A 50 -9.49 11.27 -1.18
CA GLY A 50 -10.34 12.31 -1.75
C GLY A 50 -9.50 13.51 -2.20
N GLU A 51 -9.76 14.69 -1.63
CA GLU A 51 -9.00 15.91 -1.91
C GLU A 51 -7.76 16.08 -1.01
N LYS A 52 -7.60 15.23 0.00
CA LYS A 52 -6.51 15.34 0.97
C LYS A 52 -5.22 14.75 0.40
N TYR A 53 -4.17 15.57 0.34
CA TYR A 53 -2.82 15.09 0.06
C TYR A 53 -2.22 14.39 1.30
N LEU A 54 -1.64 13.22 1.10
CA LEU A 54 -1.07 12.38 2.16
C LEU A 54 0.47 12.35 2.14
N GLY A 55 1.08 12.78 1.04
CA GLY A 55 2.53 12.78 0.88
C GLY A 55 3.02 12.20 -0.44
N LYS A 56 4.35 12.23 -0.62
CA LYS A 56 5.03 11.68 -1.80
C LYS A 56 6.30 10.95 -1.40
N PHE A 57 6.49 9.76 -1.94
CA PHE A 57 7.72 8.99 -1.70
C PHE A 57 8.05 8.00 -2.82
N ASN A 58 9.34 7.69 -2.92
CA ASN A 58 9.91 6.68 -3.80
C ASN A 58 10.06 5.33 -3.08
N TYR A 59 10.61 4.31 -3.74
CA TYR A 59 10.82 3.00 -3.11
C TYR A 59 11.75 3.07 -1.88
N GLY A 60 11.64 2.10 -0.98
CA GLY A 60 12.39 2.08 0.29
C GLY A 60 11.66 2.80 1.44
N LYS A 61 10.38 3.13 1.25
CA LYS A 61 9.52 3.74 2.26
C LYS A 61 8.09 3.17 2.21
N TYR A 62 7.34 3.36 3.28
CA TYR A 62 5.90 3.11 3.36
C TYR A 62 5.20 4.23 4.14
N LEU A 63 3.90 4.41 3.97
CA LEU A 63 3.10 5.39 4.72
C LEU A 63 2.07 4.66 5.58
N VAL A 64 1.94 5.07 6.85
CA VAL A 64 0.86 4.64 7.76
C VAL A 64 -0.14 5.79 7.87
N TYR A 65 -1.30 5.62 7.27
CA TYR A 65 -2.35 6.63 7.26
C TYR A 65 -3.49 6.22 8.21
N GLU A 66 -3.57 6.88 9.37
CA GLU A 66 -4.72 6.75 10.27
C GLU A 66 -5.84 7.71 9.85
N CYS A 67 -7.07 7.21 9.77
CA CYS A 67 -8.22 7.93 9.24
C CYS A 67 -9.53 7.49 9.90
N GLU A 68 -10.61 8.23 9.63
CA GLU A 68 -11.95 7.79 10.01
C GLU A 68 -12.30 6.47 9.31
N PRO A 69 -13.13 5.62 9.93
CA PRO A 69 -13.80 4.54 9.22
C PRO A 69 -14.81 5.08 8.19
N GLY A 70 -15.23 4.23 7.26
CA GLY A 70 -16.25 4.54 6.25
C GLY A 70 -15.69 4.58 4.83
N LYS A 71 -16.30 5.42 3.98
CA LYS A 71 -16.01 5.47 2.54
C LYS A 71 -14.85 6.42 2.25
N HIS A 72 -13.86 5.93 1.51
CA HIS A 72 -12.73 6.71 1.02
C HIS A 72 -12.51 6.50 -0.48
N ILE A 73 -11.85 7.47 -1.11
CA ILE A 73 -11.33 7.35 -2.47
C ILE A 73 -9.82 7.52 -2.36
N PHE A 74 -9.10 6.41 -2.29
CA PHE A 74 -7.65 6.47 -2.30
C PHE A 74 -7.16 6.50 -3.73
N TRP A 75 -6.19 7.36 -4.00
CA TRP A 75 -5.60 7.42 -5.32
C TRP A 75 -4.14 7.81 -5.25
N SER A 76 -3.42 7.41 -6.30
CA SER A 76 -2.02 7.74 -6.46
C SER A 76 -1.73 8.27 -7.85
N ARG A 77 -0.76 9.18 -7.91
CA ARG A 77 -0.33 9.83 -9.14
C ARG A 77 1.15 9.60 -9.40
N SER A 78 1.46 9.13 -10.60
CA SER A 78 2.79 9.19 -11.22
C SER A 78 2.67 9.78 -12.63
N GLU A 79 2.92 8.99 -13.68
CA GLU A 79 2.56 9.32 -15.06
C GLU A 79 1.03 9.18 -15.29
N ASN A 80 0.46 8.10 -14.76
CA ASN A 80 -0.97 7.85 -14.68
C ASN A 80 -1.52 8.18 -13.29
N THR A 81 -2.85 8.16 -13.18
CA THR A 81 -3.59 8.24 -11.92
C THR A 81 -4.34 6.93 -11.78
N ASP A 82 -4.21 6.27 -10.63
CA ASP A 82 -4.96 5.07 -10.30
C ASP A 82 -5.81 5.31 -9.05
N PHE A 83 -7.04 4.82 -9.08
CA PHE A 83 -8.06 5.07 -8.05
C PHE A 83 -8.56 3.74 -7.47
N ILE A 84 -8.78 3.73 -6.16
CA ILE A 84 -9.48 2.67 -5.47
C ILE A 84 -10.58 3.26 -4.58
N ASN A 85 -11.70 2.55 -4.51
CA ASN A 85 -12.76 2.86 -3.56
C ASN A 85 -12.57 2.01 -2.32
N ALA A 86 -12.62 2.60 -1.14
CA ALA A 86 -12.45 1.87 0.10
C ALA A 86 -13.67 2.01 1.00
N GLU A 87 -13.95 0.96 1.75
CA GLU A 87 -14.90 0.92 2.85
C GLU A 87 -14.19 0.30 4.06
N LEU A 88 -13.94 1.12 5.07
CA LEU A 88 -13.10 0.79 6.21
C LEU A 88 -13.92 0.62 7.49
N ASP A 89 -13.79 -0.53 8.14
CA ASP A 89 -14.34 -0.76 9.48
C ASP A 89 -13.45 -0.17 10.61
N PRO A 90 -14.05 0.31 11.72
CA PRO A 90 -13.30 0.79 12.87
C PRO A 90 -12.43 -0.30 13.49
N GLY A 91 -11.27 0.09 14.00
CA GLY A 91 -10.33 -0.82 14.66
C GLY A 91 -9.57 -1.72 13.70
N LYS A 92 -9.69 -1.54 12.38
CA LYS A 92 -9.07 -2.39 11.37
C LYS A 92 -7.84 -1.77 10.71
N ILE A 93 -6.98 -2.66 10.23
CA ILE A 93 -5.77 -2.35 9.48
C ILE A 93 -5.97 -2.83 8.05
N TYR A 94 -5.61 -2.01 7.07
CA TYR A 94 -5.67 -2.36 5.66
C TYR A 94 -4.33 -2.07 5.00
N ILE A 95 -4.05 -2.73 3.88
CA ILE A 95 -2.80 -2.57 3.15
C ILE A 95 -3.09 -2.40 1.66
N ILE A 96 -2.49 -1.37 1.07
CA ILE A 96 -2.46 -1.12 -0.37
C ILE A 96 -1.00 -1.16 -0.79
N ASP A 97 -0.67 -2.09 -1.68
CA ASP A 97 0.66 -2.13 -2.28
C ASP A 97 0.68 -1.31 -3.57
N SER A 98 1.58 -0.35 -3.64
CA SER A 98 1.71 0.60 -4.73
C SER A 98 2.83 0.13 -5.65
N GLU A 99 2.45 -0.51 -6.76
CA GLU A 99 3.37 -1.12 -7.69
C GLU A 99 3.71 -0.17 -8.85
N GLY A 100 4.99 -0.14 -9.22
CA GLY A 100 5.40 0.51 -10.45
C GLY A 100 5.06 -0.34 -11.67
N GLN A 101 4.49 0.27 -12.70
CA GLN A 101 4.25 -0.35 -14.00
C GLN A 101 4.97 0.40 -15.12
N MET A 102 5.10 -0.24 -16.28
CA MET A 102 5.66 0.41 -17.46
C MET A 102 4.82 1.62 -17.84
N GLY A 103 5.48 2.74 -18.12
CA GLY A 103 4.86 3.94 -18.69
C GLY A 103 5.65 4.41 -19.92
N PHE A 104 5.16 5.46 -20.58
CA PHE A 104 5.76 5.98 -21.81
C PHE A 104 7.02 6.82 -21.57
N ILE A 105 7.02 7.64 -20.51
CA ILE A 105 8.12 8.55 -20.16
C ILE A 105 8.74 8.14 -18.82
N LYS A 106 7.91 7.76 -17.84
CA LYS A 106 8.34 7.28 -16.53
C LYS A 106 7.38 6.20 -16.03
N ALA A 107 7.77 5.50 -14.96
CA ALA A 107 6.93 4.45 -14.39
C ALA A 107 5.54 4.99 -13.97
N GLY A 108 4.49 4.29 -14.39
CA GLY A 108 3.15 4.45 -13.85
C GLY A 108 3.02 3.82 -12.47
N VAL A 109 1.90 4.11 -11.79
CA VAL A 109 1.52 3.51 -10.51
C VAL A 109 0.26 2.67 -10.68
N VAL A 110 0.20 1.54 -9.98
CA VAL A 110 -1.01 0.75 -9.75
C VAL A 110 -1.15 0.53 -8.26
N LEU A 111 -2.33 0.79 -7.71
CA LEU A 111 -2.70 0.51 -6.34
C LEU A 111 -3.35 -0.86 -6.26
N VAL A 112 -2.75 -1.75 -5.47
CA VAL A 112 -3.19 -3.14 -5.32
C VAL A 112 -3.62 -3.38 -3.87
N PRO A 113 -4.93 -3.39 -3.56
CA PRO A 113 -5.42 -3.83 -2.26
C PRO A 113 -4.92 -5.23 -1.92
N PHE A 114 -4.31 -5.39 -0.75
CA PHE A 114 -3.90 -6.70 -0.26
C PHE A 114 -5.10 -7.37 0.42
N SER A 115 -5.36 -8.63 0.06
CA SER A 115 -6.32 -9.46 0.78
C SER A 115 -5.54 -10.46 1.66
N PRO A 116 -5.85 -10.57 2.96
CA PRO A 116 -5.25 -11.58 3.83
C PRO A 116 -5.86 -12.98 3.61
N HIS A 117 -6.76 -13.14 2.64
CA HIS A 117 -7.43 -14.41 2.33
C HIS A 117 -6.73 -15.11 1.16
N PRO A 118 -6.14 -16.31 1.34
CA PRO A 118 -5.44 -17.03 0.28
C PRO A 118 -6.32 -17.29 -0.97
N GLY A 119 -7.63 -17.48 -0.78
CA GLY A 119 -8.61 -17.68 -1.85
C GLY A 119 -8.78 -16.48 -2.79
N SER A 120 -8.31 -15.29 -2.40
CA SER A 120 -8.28 -14.11 -3.28
C SER A 120 -7.14 -14.15 -4.31
N TYR A 121 -6.27 -15.18 -4.28
CA TYR A 121 -5.10 -15.30 -5.16
C TYR A 121 -5.17 -16.56 -6.01
N LYS A 122 -4.56 -16.49 -7.20
CA LYS A 122 -4.53 -17.62 -8.15
C LYS A 122 -3.92 -18.90 -7.56
N THR A 123 -2.96 -18.77 -6.63
CA THR A 123 -2.35 -19.91 -5.93
C THR A 123 -1.96 -19.50 -4.51
N PRO A 124 -1.92 -20.46 -3.55
CA PRO A 124 -1.41 -20.19 -2.21
C PRO A 124 0.01 -19.61 -2.22
N LYS A 125 0.89 -20.11 -3.11
CA LYS A 125 2.25 -19.60 -3.26
C LYS A 125 2.29 -18.11 -3.64
N LYS A 126 1.35 -17.63 -4.46
CA LYS A 126 1.27 -16.20 -4.82
C LYS A 126 0.83 -15.35 -3.63
N PHE A 127 -0.13 -15.84 -2.86
CA PHE A 127 -0.52 -15.19 -1.60
C PHE A 127 0.66 -15.07 -0.64
N GLU A 128 1.35 -16.19 -0.34
CA GLU A 128 2.49 -16.19 0.57
C GLU A 128 3.62 -15.27 0.09
N LYS A 129 3.93 -15.27 -1.22
CA LYS A 129 4.93 -14.38 -1.78
C LYS A 129 4.54 -12.90 -1.62
N LYS A 130 3.28 -12.55 -1.89
CA LYS A 130 2.76 -11.18 -1.78
C LYS A 130 2.78 -10.73 -0.32
N LYS A 131 2.27 -11.56 0.60
CA LYS A 131 2.29 -11.30 2.05
C LYS A 131 3.73 -11.09 2.54
N ALA A 132 4.64 -12.00 2.22
CA ALA A 132 6.05 -11.91 2.62
C ALA A 132 6.72 -10.64 2.07
N ALA A 133 6.49 -10.28 0.79
CA ALA A 133 7.06 -9.07 0.20
C ALA A 133 6.56 -7.78 0.89
N ILE A 134 5.26 -7.71 1.18
CA ILE A 134 4.65 -6.58 1.90
C ILE A 134 5.23 -6.46 3.31
N LEU A 135 5.22 -7.54 4.09
CA LEU A 135 5.70 -7.52 5.47
C LEU A 135 7.21 -7.23 5.52
N LYS A 136 8.00 -7.83 4.63
CA LYS A 136 9.43 -7.52 4.50
C LYS A 136 9.66 -6.05 4.19
N SER A 137 8.86 -5.48 3.29
CA SER A 137 8.93 -4.04 2.99
C SER A 137 8.61 -3.20 4.21
N ILE A 138 7.58 -3.53 4.99
CA ILE A 138 7.26 -2.77 6.22
C ILE A 138 8.36 -2.92 7.27
N SER A 139 8.99 -4.11 7.39
CA SER A 139 10.05 -4.35 8.38
C SER A 139 11.38 -3.68 8.05
N GLU A 140 11.76 -3.64 6.77
CA GLU A 140 13.10 -3.21 6.35
C GLU A 140 13.14 -1.76 5.87
N ASN A 141 12.01 -1.22 5.39
CA ASN A 141 11.95 0.13 4.87
C ASN A 141 11.57 1.14 5.95
N LYS A 142 11.78 2.42 5.64
CA LYS A 142 11.48 3.51 6.57
C LYS A 142 10.02 3.98 6.45
N GLU A 143 9.34 4.20 7.57
CA GLU A 143 8.07 4.94 7.56
C GLU A 143 8.31 6.36 7.04
N TYR A 144 7.56 6.74 6.01
CA TYR A 144 7.48 8.09 5.52
C TYR A 144 6.55 8.89 6.43
N ILE A 145 7.11 9.93 7.05
CA ILE A 145 6.41 10.87 7.91
C ILE A 145 6.45 12.22 7.20
N ALA A 146 5.29 12.70 6.73
CA ALA A 146 5.15 14.05 6.22
C ALA A 146 4.94 15.01 7.40
N THR A 147 5.66 16.13 7.41
CA THR A 147 5.39 17.21 8.35
C THR A 147 4.15 18.00 7.94
N ASP A 148 3.56 18.76 8.86
CA ASP A 148 2.44 19.65 8.53
C ASP A 148 2.79 20.66 7.43
N VAL A 149 4.06 21.07 7.36
CA VAL A 149 4.58 21.94 6.30
C VAL A 149 4.55 21.20 4.96
N ASP A 150 5.11 19.99 4.90
CA ASP A 150 5.09 19.17 3.68
C ASP A 150 3.67 18.91 3.16
N LEU A 151 2.72 18.68 4.07
CA LEU A 151 1.32 18.44 3.73
C LEU A 151 0.64 19.70 3.19
N LYS A 152 0.86 20.87 3.82
CA LYS A 152 0.31 22.15 3.37
C LYS A 152 0.89 22.57 2.03
N GLU A 153 2.21 22.54 1.90
CA GLU A 153 2.90 22.89 0.66
C GLU A 153 2.51 21.93 -0.46
N GLY A 154 2.45 20.62 -0.20
CA GLY A 154 2.02 19.64 -1.20
C GLY A 154 0.55 19.78 -1.59
N ALA A 155 -0.35 20.11 -0.67
CA ALA A 155 -1.74 20.39 -0.99
C ALA A 155 -1.89 21.62 -1.89
N GLN A 156 -1.09 22.67 -1.66
CA GLN A 156 -1.05 23.86 -2.51
C GLN A 156 -0.40 23.58 -3.88
N GLU A 157 0.77 22.92 -3.89
CA GLU A 157 1.51 22.56 -5.11
C GLU A 157 0.64 21.70 -6.05
N TYR A 158 -0.18 20.81 -5.48
CA TYR A 158 -0.98 19.84 -6.23
C TYR A 158 -2.47 20.16 -6.32
N GLU A 159 -2.92 21.36 -5.94
CA GLU A 159 -4.33 21.76 -5.95
C GLU A 159 -5.00 21.48 -7.32
N SER A 160 -4.38 21.90 -8.41
CA SER A 160 -4.90 21.66 -9.76
C SER A 160 -4.94 20.17 -10.13
N ILE A 161 -3.96 19.39 -9.69
CA ILE A 161 -3.91 17.94 -9.92
C ILE A 161 -5.02 17.24 -9.14
N ILE A 162 -5.24 17.65 -7.89
CA ILE A 162 -6.31 17.13 -7.02
C ILE A 162 -7.65 17.39 -7.68
N LYS A 163 -7.95 18.65 -8.00
CA LYS A 163 -9.20 19.04 -8.66
C LYS A 163 -9.45 18.24 -9.94
N ASN A 164 -8.48 18.23 -10.85
CA ASN A 164 -8.61 17.51 -12.14
C ASN A 164 -8.77 15.99 -11.95
N SER A 165 -8.14 15.41 -10.92
CA SER A 165 -8.24 13.97 -10.64
C SER A 165 -9.61 13.61 -10.06
N ILE A 166 -10.18 14.45 -9.18
CA ILE A 166 -11.53 14.25 -8.66
C ILE A 166 -12.59 14.44 -9.74
N GLU A 167 -12.45 15.47 -10.58
CA GLU A 167 -13.33 15.65 -11.76
C GLU A 167 -13.29 14.44 -12.70
N LYS A 168 -12.07 13.92 -12.97
CA LYS A 168 -11.89 12.70 -13.77
C LYS A 168 -12.56 11.50 -13.11
N TYR A 169 -12.35 11.28 -11.82
CA TYR A 169 -12.98 10.19 -11.06
C TYR A 169 -14.50 10.25 -11.13
N ASN A 170 -15.09 11.44 -10.89
CA ASN A 170 -16.54 11.64 -10.95
C ASN A 170 -17.10 11.36 -12.35
N LYS A 171 -16.41 11.85 -13.40
CA LYS A 171 -16.79 11.59 -14.79
C LYS A 171 -16.74 10.11 -15.15
N LEU A 172 -15.74 9.38 -14.68
CA LEU A 172 -15.61 7.94 -14.90
C LEU A 172 -16.69 7.17 -14.14
N THR A 173 -16.91 7.50 -12.87
CA THR A 173 -17.99 6.92 -12.05
C THR A 173 -19.36 7.13 -12.69
N ALA A 174 -19.66 8.34 -13.17
CA ALA A 174 -20.92 8.65 -13.85
C ALA A 174 -21.12 7.86 -15.16
N LYS A 175 -20.02 7.40 -15.77
CA LYS A 175 -20.03 6.51 -16.95
C LYS A 175 -20.10 5.02 -16.59
N GLY A 176 -20.17 4.68 -15.31
CA GLY A 176 -20.23 3.30 -14.83
C GLY A 176 -18.88 2.60 -14.73
N GLU A 177 -17.77 3.34 -14.73
CA GLU A 177 -16.44 2.77 -14.50
C GLU A 177 -16.38 2.06 -13.13
N VAL A 178 -15.78 0.87 -13.09
CA VAL A 178 -15.63 0.09 -11.86
C VAL A 178 -14.17 0.14 -11.41
N PHE A 179 -13.93 0.82 -10.29
CA PHE A 179 -12.62 0.86 -9.65
C PHE A 179 -12.39 -0.36 -8.74
N LEU A 180 -11.12 -0.71 -8.53
CA LEU A 180 -10.74 -1.68 -7.51
C LEU A 180 -11.24 -1.24 -6.13
N LYS A 181 -11.58 -2.22 -5.30
CA LYS A 181 -12.15 -1.96 -3.98
C LYS A 181 -11.25 -2.50 -2.88
N LEU A 182 -11.08 -1.70 -1.82
CA LEU A 182 -10.55 -2.13 -0.54
C LEU A 182 -11.74 -2.29 0.42
N LEU A 183 -12.10 -3.54 0.71
CA LEU A 183 -13.35 -3.88 1.40
C LEU A 183 -13.08 -4.32 2.85
N PRO A 184 -14.10 -4.29 3.74
CA PRO A 184 -13.91 -4.64 5.15
C PRO A 184 -13.27 -6.01 5.39
N TYR A 185 -13.67 -7.03 4.62
CA TYR A 185 -13.09 -8.37 4.72
C TYR A 185 -11.61 -8.42 4.32
N MET A 186 -11.04 -7.38 3.70
CA MET A 186 -9.62 -7.32 3.38
C MET A 186 -8.76 -6.83 4.56
N SER A 187 -9.34 -6.61 5.75
CA SER A 187 -8.59 -6.14 6.92
C SER A 187 -7.51 -7.14 7.34
N TYR A 188 -6.27 -6.67 7.44
CA TYR A 188 -5.15 -7.43 7.99
C TYR A 188 -5.35 -7.68 9.49
N THR A 189 -5.04 -8.89 9.93
CA THR A 189 -4.99 -9.28 11.33
C THR A 189 -3.56 -9.69 11.65
N ASN A 190 -3.01 -9.11 12.72
CA ASN A 190 -1.68 -9.46 13.26
C ASN A 190 -1.60 -10.94 13.64
#